data_AF-A0A2D4KU39-F1
#
_entry.id   AF-A0A2D4KU39-F1
#
_cell.length_a   1.000
_cell.length_b   1.000
_cell.length_c   1.000
_cell.angle_alpha   90.00
_cell.angle_beta   90.00
_cell.angle_gamma   90.00
#
_symmetry.space_group_name_H-M   'P 1'
#
loop_
_entity.id
_entity.type
_entity.pdbx_description
1 polymer ?
#
loop_
_entity_poly.entity_id
_entity_poly.type
_entity_poly.pdbx_seq_one_letter_code
_entity_poly.pdbx_strand_id
1 'polypeptide(L)'
;MESQSPDSDASVDESLFALALTGGHSAEDEAQGSDVNLLPSRHHKMVFVVNMELSMGTGKIAAQVGHAAIGLFQLVHEKPSQRGMINQWDEHGAKKVVLQGVNTDQLLELHALALSLELPTYLVQDAGRTQVPAGSQTVLAILGEEELVNQVTGQLKLLN
;
A
#
# COMPACT_ATOMS: atom_id res chain seq x y z
N MET A 1 41.75 24.77 -42.59
CA MET A 1 42.18 23.78 -41.58
C MET A 1 40.94 23.00 -41.17
N GLU A 2 40.77 21.83 -41.77
CA GLU A 2 39.82 20.79 -41.36
C GLU A 2 40.30 20.11 -40.08
N SER A 3 39.34 19.64 -39.25
CA SER A 3 39.26 18.30 -38.63
C SER A 3 38.20 18.36 -37.52
N GLN A 4 36.99 17.87 -37.79
CA GLN A 4 36.49 16.50 -37.53
C GLN A 4 35.94 16.31 -36.11
N SER A 5 34.62 16.11 -36.04
CA SER A 5 33.93 15.35 -34.99
C SER A 5 34.20 13.85 -35.17
N PRO A 6 33.95 13.02 -34.15
CA PRO A 6 32.82 12.09 -34.31
C PRO A 6 31.99 11.82 -33.04
N ASP A 7 30.74 11.44 -33.29
CA ASP A 7 29.80 10.71 -32.42
C ASP A 7 30.33 9.34 -31.94
N SER A 8 29.53 8.69 -31.08
CA SER A 8 29.43 7.24 -30.74
C SER A 8 29.87 6.92 -29.30
N ASP A 9 29.27 6.00 -28.56
CA ASP A 9 28.01 5.24 -28.61
C ASP A 9 27.90 4.60 -27.21
N ALA A 10 26.68 4.34 -26.77
CA ALA A 10 26.44 3.55 -25.56
C ALA A 10 26.92 2.12 -25.80
N SER A 11 27.81 1.62 -24.94
CA SER A 11 28.05 0.18 -24.83
C SER A 11 28.06 -0.22 -23.37
N VAL A 12 26.97 -0.86 -22.98
CA VAL A 12 26.82 -1.66 -21.78
C VAL A 12 27.82 -2.80 -21.89
N ASP A 13 28.77 -2.89 -20.96
CA ASP A 13 29.78 -3.93 -21.00
C ASP A 13 29.16 -5.27 -20.56
N GLU A 14 28.93 -6.15 -21.55
CA GLU A 14 28.51 -7.54 -21.41
C GLU A 14 29.59 -8.47 -20.81
N SER A 15 30.70 -7.94 -20.29
CA SER A 15 31.79 -8.75 -19.73
C SER A 15 31.48 -9.42 -18.39
N LEU A 16 30.35 -9.12 -17.74
CA LEU A 16 29.96 -9.77 -16.47
C LEU A 16 29.16 -11.08 -16.62
N PHE A 17 28.73 -11.45 -17.83
CA PHE A 17 27.88 -12.63 -18.05
C PHE A 17 28.64 -13.90 -18.47
N ALA A 18 29.96 -13.84 -18.64
CA ALA A 18 30.76 -14.92 -19.24
C ALA A 18 31.73 -15.66 -18.31
N LEU A 19 31.61 -15.53 -16.98
CA LEU A 19 32.51 -16.22 -16.02
C LEU A 19 31.78 -17.19 -15.08
N ALA A 20 30.94 -18.08 -15.63
CA ALA A 20 30.32 -19.16 -14.86
C ALA A 20 30.32 -20.53 -15.58
N LEU A 21 31.25 -20.77 -16.51
CA LEU A 21 31.40 -22.06 -17.19
C LEU A 21 32.87 -22.47 -17.34
N THR A 22 33.58 -22.66 -16.23
CA THR A 22 34.74 -23.56 -16.21
C THR A 22 34.80 -24.29 -14.88
N GLY A 23 34.44 -25.58 -14.91
CA GLY A 23 34.55 -26.48 -13.77
C GLY A 23 36.01 -26.73 -13.38
N GLY A 24 36.24 -26.73 -12.07
CA GLY A 24 37.45 -27.25 -11.43
C GLY A 24 37.04 -27.91 -10.12
N HIS A 25 37.11 -29.24 -10.06
CA HIS A 25 36.97 -30.02 -8.84
C HIS A 25 38.19 -29.82 -7.95
N SER A 26 37.99 -29.41 -6.70
CA SER A 26 38.81 -29.80 -5.54
C SER A 26 37.98 -29.61 -4.28
N ALA A 27 38.03 -30.61 -3.42
CA ALA A 27 37.10 -30.87 -2.34
C ALA A 27 37.36 -30.01 -1.08
N GLU A 28 36.31 -29.91 -0.28
CA GLU A 28 36.30 -29.57 1.16
C GLU A 28 36.43 -28.09 1.54
N ASP A 29 35.29 -27.38 1.59
CA ASP A 29 34.89 -26.72 2.85
C ASP A 29 33.35 -26.65 2.92
N GLU A 30 32.78 -27.29 3.94
CA GLU A 30 31.34 -27.32 4.18
C GLU A 30 30.86 -26.07 4.91
N ALA A 31 29.56 -25.82 4.77
CA ALA A 31 28.72 -24.95 5.58
C ALA A 31 28.78 -23.44 5.26
N GLN A 32 27.91 -23.05 4.33
CA GLN A 32 26.83 -22.10 4.64
C GLN A 32 25.76 -22.21 3.56
N GLY A 33 24.77 -23.06 3.81
CA GLY A 33 23.47 -22.89 3.19
C GLY A 33 22.94 -21.53 3.65
N SER A 34 23.06 -20.52 2.80
CA SER A 34 22.26 -19.32 2.96
C SER A 34 20.83 -19.76 2.68
N ASP A 35 20.13 -20.11 3.76
CA ASP A 35 18.70 -19.88 3.84
C ASP A 35 18.52 -18.40 3.51
N VAL A 36 18.36 -18.10 2.22
CA VAL A 36 17.63 -16.91 1.78
C VAL A 36 16.24 -17.18 2.31
N ASN A 37 16.05 -16.86 3.59
CA ASN A 37 14.76 -16.69 4.19
C ASN A 37 14.11 -15.64 3.31
N LEU A 38 13.33 -16.11 2.32
CA LEU A 38 12.43 -15.32 1.52
C LEU A 38 11.51 -14.68 2.55
N LEU A 39 11.94 -13.53 3.09
CA LEU A 39 11.10 -12.70 3.92
C LEU A 39 9.79 -12.61 3.14
N PRO A 40 8.67 -13.09 3.71
CA PRO A 40 7.41 -13.14 2.98
C PRO A 40 7.23 -11.77 2.36
N SER A 41 7.08 -11.75 1.04
CA SER A 41 6.95 -10.51 0.28
C SER A 41 5.89 -9.67 0.98
N ARG A 42 6.31 -8.58 1.63
CA ARG A 42 5.44 -7.80 2.51
C ARG A 42 4.45 -7.06 1.65
N HIS A 43 3.33 -7.72 1.37
CA HIS A 43 2.28 -7.16 0.54
C HIS A 43 1.59 -6.05 1.33
N HIS A 44 1.56 -4.87 0.74
CA HIS A 44 0.85 -3.73 1.31
C HIS A 44 -0.53 -3.63 0.68
N LYS A 45 -1.50 -3.12 1.44
CA LYS A 45 -2.83 -2.82 0.92
C LYS A 45 -3.41 -1.58 1.55
N MET A 46 -4.31 -0.93 0.81
CA MET A 46 -5.18 0.11 1.32
C MET A 46 -6.59 -0.45 1.45
N VAL A 47 -7.15 -0.38 2.65
CA VAL A 47 -8.51 -0.83 2.95
C VAL A 47 -9.40 0.39 3.18
N PHE A 48 -10.62 0.34 2.66
CA PHE A 48 -11.65 1.36 2.83
C PHE A 48 -12.86 0.74 3.51
N VAL A 49 -13.17 1.17 4.73
CA VAL A 49 -14.35 0.72 5.47
C VAL A 49 -15.46 1.75 5.27
N VAL A 50 -16.52 1.36 4.56
CA VAL A 50 -17.64 2.23 4.19
C VAL A 50 -18.74 2.12 5.25
N ASN A 51 -19.21 3.26 5.76
CA ASN A 51 -20.32 3.30 6.69
C ASN A 51 -21.65 2.98 5.98
N MET A 52 -22.21 1.81 6.26
CA MET A 52 -23.43 1.30 5.62
C MET A 52 -24.72 1.90 6.19
N GLU A 53 -24.71 2.44 7.42
CA GLU A 53 -25.86 3.14 8.01
C GLU A 53 -26.31 4.33 7.16
N LEU A 54 -25.36 4.97 6.46
CA LEU A 54 -25.61 6.14 5.62
C LEU A 54 -26.36 5.83 4.32
N SER A 55 -26.57 4.54 4.00
CA SER A 55 -27.31 4.08 2.81
C SER A 55 -26.88 4.81 1.52
N MET A 56 -25.57 5.04 1.37
CA MET A 56 -25.03 5.78 0.23
C MET A 56 -25.21 4.98 -1.07
N GLY A 57 -25.67 5.63 -2.14
CA GLY A 57 -25.68 5.03 -3.47
C GLY A 57 -24.26 4.81 -4.02
N THR A 58 -24.11 3.88 -4.96
CA THR A 58 -22.81 3.46 -5.53
C THR A 58 -21.93 4.62 -5.99
N GLY A 59 -22.49 5.62 -6.65
CA GLY A 59 -21.75 6.81 -7.09
C GLY A 59 -21.19 7.65 -5.93
N LYS A 60 -21.97 7.82 -4.85
CA LYS A 60 -21.50 8.53 -3.64
C LYS A 60 -20.42 7.71 -2.94
N ILE A 61 -20.59 6.39 -2.82
CA ILE A 61 -19.57 5.50 -2.25
C ILE A 61 -18.25 5.62 -3.04
N ALA A 62 -18.30 5.50 -4.37
CA ALA A 62 -17.11 5.60 -5.21
C ALA A 62 -16.38 6.94 -5.02
N ALA A 63 -17.13 8.05 -4.96
CA ALA A 63 -16.55 9.36 -4.71
C ALA A 63 -15.89 9.45 -3.30
N GLN A 64 -16.53 8.94 -2.26
CA GLN A 64 -15.99 8.97 -0.90
C GLN A 64 -14.77 8.07 -0.74
N VAL A 65 -14.76 6.88 -1.36
CA VAL A 65 -13.59 5.99 -1.39
C VAL A 65 -12.42 6.66 -2.13
N GLY A 66 -12.69 7.31 -3.28
CA GLY A 66 -11.68 8.08 -4.01
C GLY A 66 -11.10 9.24 -3.18
N HIS A 67 -11.97 9.96 -2.46
CA HIS A 67 -11.53 11.02 -1.55
C HIS A 67 -10.67 10.49 -0.40
N ALA A 68 -11.08 9.37 0.22
CA ALA A 68 -10.32 8.73 1.28
C ALA A 68 -8.94 8.25 0.81
N ALA A 69 -8.86 7.70 -0.41
CA ALA A 69 -7.62 7.20 -1.00
C ALA A 69 -6.60 8.32 -1.21
N ILE A 70 -7.05 9.44 -1.80
CA ILE A 70 -6.18 10.61 -2.04
C ILE A 70 -5.76 11.24 -0.72
N GLY A 71 -6.68 11.40 0.23
CA GLY A 71 -6.39 11.97 1.54
C GLY A 71 -5.34 11.16 2.30
N LEU A 72 -5.48 9.83 2.32
CA LEU A 72 -4.48 8.96 2.95
C LEU A 72 -3.14 8.99 2.21
N PHE A 73 -3.15 8.93 0.87
CA PHE A 73 -1.93 8.99 0.07
C PHE A 73 -1.13 10.26 0.38
N GLN A 74 -1.79 11.43 0.36
CA GLN A 74 -1.14 12.72 0.63
C GLN A 74 -0.54 12.76 2.04
N LEU A 75 -1.32 12.34 3.05
CA LEU A 75 -0.88 12.30 4.45
C LEU A 75 0.36 11.44 4.67
N VAL A 76 0.45 10.30 3.98
CA VAL A 76 1.59 9.39 4.06
C VAL A 76 2.78 9.91 3.26
N HIS A 77 2.54 10.43 2.06
CA HIS A 77 3.60 10.91 1.16
C HIS A 77 4.38 12.10 1.73
N GLU A 78 3.72 12.93 2.55
CA GLU A 78 4.30 14.07 3.26
C GLU A 78 5.23 13.65 4.42
N LYS A 79 5.14 12.41 4.92
CA LYS A 79 5.92 11.90 6.05
C LYS A 79 7.13 11.08 5.55
N PRO A 80 8.37 11.58 5.67
CA PRO A 80 9.55 10.86 5.16
C PRO A 80 9.71 9.44 5.72
N SER A 81 9.35 9.22 6.99
CA SER A 81 9.41 7.90 7.64
C SER A 81 8.44 6.87 7.04
N GLN A 82 7.38 7.30 6.36
CA GLN A 82 6.35 6.43 5.79
C GLN A 82 6.44 6.34 4.25
N ARG A 83 7.35 7.09 3.62
CA ARG A 83 7.49 7.13 2.15
C ARG A 83 7.87 5.77 1.56
N GLY A 84 8.66 4.97 2.27
CA GLY A 84 9.00 3.61 1.84
C GLY A 84 7.78 2.69 1.74
N MET A 85 6.82 2.83 2.67
CA MET A 85 5.59 2.04 2.69
C MET A 85 4.67 2.37 1.50
N ILE A 86 4.43 3.66 1.25
CA ILE A 86 3.55 4.07 0.15
C ILE A 86 4.14 3.74 -1.22
N ASN A 87 5.47 3.88 -1.38
CA ASN A 87 6.15 3.50 -2.62
C ASN A 87 6.03 1.99 -2.87
N GLN A 88 6.26 1.16 -1.85
CA GLN A 88 6.06 -0.28 -1.97
C GLN A 88 4.62 -0.62 -2.34
N TRP A 89 3.63 0.01 -1.69
CA TRP A 89 2.24 -0.21 -2.05
C TRP A 89 1.95 0.15 -3.51
N ASP A 90 2.46 1.29 -4.00
CA ASP A 90 2.25 1.76 -5.37
C ASP A 90 2.94 0.86 -6.42
N GLU A 91 4.21 0.51 -6.19
CA GLU A 91 5.01 -0.37 -7.03
C GLU A 91 4.42 -1.80 -7.13
N HIS A 92 3.72 -2.26 -6.08
CA HIS A 92 3.06 -3.57 -6.05
C HIS A 92 1.58 -3.51 -6.48
N GLY A 93 1.24 -2.58 -7.39
CA GLY A 93 -0.07 -2.50 -8.04
C GLY A 93 -1.16 -1.79 -7.23
N ALA A 94 -0.77 -1.10 -6.15
CA ALA A 94 -1.64 -0.25 -5.34
C ALA A 94 -2.93 -0.97 -4.91
N LYS A 95 -2.82 -2.16 -4.29
CA LYS A 95 -3.96 -3.01 -3.89
C LYS A 95 -4.95 -2.22 -3.02
N LYS A 96 -6.22 -2.24 -3.43
CA LYS A 96 -7.35 -1.56 -2.77
C LYS A 96 -8.45 -2.55 -2.45
N VAL A 97 -8.99 -2.52 -1.24
CA VAL A 97 -10.10 -3.39 -0.80
C VAL A 97 -11.16 -2.54 -0.13
N VAL A 98 -12.42 -2.69 -0.55
CA VAL A 98 -13.55 -1.96 0.02
C VAL A 98 -14.38 -2.92 0.87
N LEU A 99 -14.57 -2.55 2.14
CA LEU A 99 -15.23 -3.34 3.18
C LEU A 99 -16.43 -2.59 3.75
N GLN A 100 -17.35 -3.35 4.34
CA GLN A 100 -18.54 -2.84 5.01
C GLN A 100 -18.25 -2.56 6.49
N GLY A 101 -18.49 -1.32 6.91
CA GLY A 101 -18.63 -0.91 8.31
C GLY A 101 -20.09 -0.63 8.65
N VAL A 102 -20.46 -0.80 9.90
CA VAL A 102 -21.85 -0.72 10.36
C VAL A 102 -22.29 0.73 10.50
N ASN A 103 -21.53 1.54 11.25
CA ASN A 103 -21.90 2.90 11.63
C ASN A 103 -20.64 3.74 11.96
N THR A 104 -20.84 5.00 12.34
CA THR A 104 -19.75 5.91 12.72
C THR A 104 -18.93 5.38 13.89
N ASP A 105 -19.58 4.82 14.92
CA ASP A 105 -18.90 4.34 16.12
C ASP A 105 -17.91 3.21 15.80
N GLN A 106 -18.32 2.23 14.98
CA GLN A 106 -17.43 1.16 14.54
C GLN A 106 -16.24 1.71 13.73
N LEU A 107 -16.47 2.69 12.86
CA LEU A 107 -15.38 3.34 12.12
C LEU A 107 -14.37 4.01 13.08
N LEU A 108 -14.84 4.65 14.14
CA LEU A 108 -13.98 5.26 15.15
C LEU A 108 -13.20 4.22 15.99
N GLU A 109 -13.83 3.10 16.34
CA GLU A 109 -13.17 1.97 17.01
C GLU A 109 -12.05 1.37 16.14
N LEU A 110 -12.33 1.09 14.87
CA LEU A 110 -11.36 0.59 13.90
C LEU A 110 -10.22 1.59 13.68
N HIS A 111 -10.55 2.88 13.65
CA HIS A 111 -9.58 3.96 13.53
C HIS A 111 -8.63 3.99 14.74
N ALA A 112 -9.16 3.92 15.96
CA ALA A 112 -8.36 3.89 17.17
C ALA A 112 -7.46 2.63 17.23
N LEU A 113 -7.98 1.48 16.82
CA LEU A 113 -7.20 0.24 16.75
C LEU A 113 -6.06 0.37 15.73
N ALA A 114 -6.31 0.90 14.54
CA ALA A 114 -5.28 1.12 13.53
C ALA A 114 -4.18 2.08 14.03
N LEU A 115 -4.55 3.17 14.70
CA LEU A 115 -3.59 4.10 15.31
C LEU A 115 -2.72 3.42 16.38
N SER A 116 -3.29 2.52 17.18
CA SER A 116 -2.54 1.75 18.19
C SER A 116 -1.49 0.79 17.59
N LEU A 117 -1.66 0.42 16.32
CA LEU A 117 -0.74 -0.38 15.52
C LEU A 117 0.16 0.47 14.62
N GLU A 118 0.17 1.79 14.81
CA GLU A 118 0.94 2.76 14.02
C GLU A 118 0.61 2.75 12.51
N LEU A 119 -0.58 2.26 12.15
CA LEU A 119 -1.04 2.24 10.76
C LEU A 119 -1.53 3.63 10.33
N PRO A 120 -1.09 4.14 9.17
CA PRO A 120 -1.65 5.36 8.61
C PRO A 120 -3.14 5.23 8.29
N THR A 121 -3.91 6.24 8.69
CA THR A 121 -5.36 6.28 8.50
C THR A 121 -5.84 7.64 7.98
N TYR A 122 -7.01 7.63 7.35
CA TYR A 122 -7.72 8.84 6.95
C TYR A 122 -9.22 8.63 7.10
N LEU A 123 -9.90 9.56 7.78
CA LEU A 123 -11.33 9.45 8.08
C LEU A 123 -12.09 10.56 7.35
N VAL A 124 -13.04 10.16 6.51
CA VAL A 124 -13.83 11.10 5.70
C VAL A 124 -15.11 11.46 6.41
N GLN A 125 -15.30 12.76 6.66
CA GLN A 125 -16.53 13.29 7.24
C GLN A 125 -17.46 13.84 6.16
N ASP A 126 -18.77 13.58 6.25
CA ASP A 126 -19.74 14.22 5.35
C ASP A 126 -19.79 15.74 5.62
N ALA A 127 -19.69 16.55 4.56
CA ALA A 127 -19.72 18.02 4.63
C ALA A 127 -21.14 18.59 4.93
N GLY A 128 -22.09 17.75 5.35
CA GLY A 128 -23.38 18.18 5.88
C GLY A 128 -24.41 18.64 4.82
N ARG A 129 -24.34 18.14 3.59
CA ARG A 129 -25.32 18.48 2.52
C ARG A 129 -26.47 17.48 2.37
N THR A 130 -26.58 16.49 3.26
CA THR A 130 -27.60 15.43 3.21
C THR A 130 -28.28 15.22 4.56
N GLN A 131 -29.39 14.48 4.59
CA GLN A 131 -30.22 14.16 5.78
C GLN A 131 -29.54 13.23 6.81
N VAL A 132 -28.22 13.09 6.74
CA VAL A 132 -27.39 12.28 7.66
C VAL A 132 -27.07 13.11 8.91
N PRO A 133 -26.97 12.51 10.12
CA PRO A 133 -26.55 13.23 11.32
C PRO A 133 -25.23 13.99 11.07
N ALA A 134 -25.21 15.28 11.37
CA ALA A 134 -24.03 16.12 11.20
C ALA A 134 -22.84 15.50 11.94
N GLY A 135 -21.68 15.39 11.27
CA GLY A 135 -20.48 14.79 11.85
C GLY A 135 -20.32 13.28 11.62
N SER A 136 -21.24 12.64 10.90
CA SER A 136 -21.10 11.21 10.55
C SER A 136 -19.87 10.95 9.69
N GLN A 137 -19.19 9.85 9.98
CA GLN A 137 -18.01 9.40 9.26
C GLN A 137 -18.45 8.46 8.14
N THR A 138 -18.03 8.77 6.91
CA THR A 138 -18.50 8.09 5.70
C THR A 138 -17.59 6.92 5.32
N VAL A 139 -16.28 7.13 5.33
CA VAL A 139 -15.27 6.14 4.95
C VAL A 139 -14.03 6.29 5.82
N LEU A 140 -13.53 5.17 6.35
CA LEU A 140 -12.20 5.06 6.95
C LEU A 140 -11.25 4.40 5.95
N ALA A 141 -10.13 5.04 5.63
CA ALA A 141 -9.02 4.43 4.91
C ALA A 141 -7.90 4.02 5.87
N ILE A 142 -7.28 2.87 5.63
CA ILE A 142 -6.13 2.33 6.37
C ILE A 142 -5.11 1.79 5.36
N LEU A 143 -3.82 2.11 5.53
CA LEU A 143 -2.72 1.59 4.71
C LEU A 143 -1.74 0.83 5.59
N GLY A 144 -1.20 -0.29 5.10
CA GLY A 144 -0.11 -1.00 5.76
C GLY A 144 0.15 -2.37 5.17
N GLU A 145 1.04 -3.12 5.82
CA GLU A 145 1.28 -4.53 5.55
C GLU A 145 -0.02 -5.33 5.74
N GLU A 146 -0.28 -6.28 4.85
CA GLU A 146 -1.56 -6.97 4.75
C GLU A 146 -1.97 -7.66 6.05
N GLU A 147 -1.02 -8.28 6.75
CA GLU A 147 -1.24 -8.93 8.04
C GLU A 147 -1.64 -7.95 9.14
N LEU A 148 -0.95 -6.81 9.25
CA LEU A 148 -1.28 -5.76 10.24
C LEU A 148 -2.66 -5.15 9.95
N VAL A 149 -2.96 -4.85 8.69
CA VAL A 149 -4.27 -4.32 8.31
C VAL A 149 -5.38 -5.35 8.56
N ASN A 150 -5.10 -6.65 8.42
CA ASN A 150 -6.04 -7.73 8.73
C ASN A 150 -6.34 -7.85 10.22
N GLN A 151 -5.42 -7.49 11.12
CA GLN A 151 -5.72 -7.44 12.56
C GLN A 151 -6.83 -6.44 12.88
N VAL A 152 -6.95 -5.37 12.09
CA VAL A 152 -8.00 -4.35 12.24
C VAL A 152 -9.28 -4.75 11.50
N THR A 153 -9.15 -5.24 10.27
CA THR A 153 -10.28 -5.30 9.32
C THR A 153 -10.65 -6.71 8.85
N GLY A 154 -9.94 -7.74 9.28
CA GLY A 154 -10.05 -9.11 8.73
C GLY A 154 -11.39 -9.80 8.95
N GLN A 155 -12.21 -9.31 9.89
CA GLN A 155 -13.55 -9.84 10.16
C GLN A 155 -14.66 -9.11 9.36
N LEU A 156 -14.33 -8.01 8.68
CA LEU A 156 -15.29 -7.23 7.91
C LEU A 156 -15.57 -7.89 6.56
N LYS A 157 -16.79 -7.68 6.07
CA LYS A 157 -17.24 -8.22 4.78
C LYS A 157 -16.86 -7.29 3.64
N LEU A 158 -16.62 -7.85 2.46
CA LEU A 158 -16.48 -7.07 1.23
C LEU A 158 -17.76 -6.28 0.95
N LEU A 159 -17.59 -5.08 0.39
CA LEU A 159 -18.70 -4.30 -0.15
C LEU A 159 -19.18 -4.94 -1.47
N ASN A 160 -20.43 -5.41 -1.47
CA ASN A 160 -21.12 -5.97 -2.64
C ASN A 160 -22.05 -4.96 -3.31
#